data_AF-A0A6A4P593-F1
#
_entry.id   AF-A0A6A4P593-F1
#
_cell.length_a   1.000
_cell.length_b   1.000
_cell.length_c   1.000
_cell.angle_alpha   90.00
_cell.angle_beta   90.00
_cell.angle_gamma   90.00
#
_symmetry.space_group_name_H-M   'P 1'
#
loop_
_entity.id
_entity.type
_entity.pdbx_description
1 polymer ?
#
loop_
_entity_poly.entity_id
_entity_poly.type
_entity_poly.pdbx_seq_one_letter_code
_entity_poly.pdbx_strand_id
1 'polypeptide(L)' 'MSKKQLFETVICNAGEAKRIRRCNGCVYALEEEPNIQRVWLPNEKAPGLAMSRAFGDFLLKDHGLIA' A
#
# COMPACT_ATOMS: atom_id res chain seq x y z
N MET A 1 25.90 2.24 6.07
CA MET A 1 24.48 1.96 5.75
C MET A 1 23.95 3.14 4.97
N SER A 2 23.72 2.96 3.67
CA SER A 2 23.36 4.03 2.74
C SER A 2 21.94 4.52 3.02
N LYS A 3 21.73 5.85 3.03
CA LYS A 3 20.46 6.55 3.35
C LYS A 3 19.30 6.27 2.38
N LYS A 4 19.38 5.21 1.56
CA LYS A 4 18.35 4.81 0.61
C LYS A 4 17.18 4.02 1.23
N GLN A 5 17.28 3.61 2.50
CA GLN A 5 16.25 2.77 3.14
C GLN A 5 15.07 3.54 3.77
N LEU A 6 15.10 4.88 3.84
CA LEU A 6 14.06 5.64 4.56
C LEU A 6 12.83 6.02 3.72
N PHE A 7 12.81 5.64 2.45
CA PHE A 7 11.64 5.78 1.56
C PHE A 7 11.24 4.44 0.93
N GLU A 8 11.69 3.31 1.47
CA GLU A 8 11.13 2.02 1.08
C GLU A 8 9.72 1.90 1.65
N THR A 9 8.76 2.23 0.81
CA THR A 9 7.34 1.89 0.84
C THR A 9 6.96 0.88 1.93
N VAL A 10 6.24 1.34 2.96
CA VAL A 10 5.80 0.54 4.14
C VAL A 10 4.98 -0.69 3.72
N ILE A 11 4.35 -0.66 2.54
CA ILE A 11 3.54 -1.73 1.97
C ILE A 11 4.35 -3.03 1.79
N CYS A 12 5.65 -2.96 1.51
CA CYS A 12 6.48 -4.14 1.20
C CYS A 12 6.79 -5.02 2.41
N ASN A 13 6.47 -4.59 3.64
CA ASN A 13 6.56 -5.49 4.79
C ASN A 13 5.55 -6.63 4.65
N ALA A 14 6.02 -7.88 4.73
CA ALA A 14 5.19 -9.08 4.60
C ALA A 14 3.95 -9.07 5.51
N GLY A 15 4.04 -8.46 6.70
CA GLY A 15 2.90 -8.31 7.61
C GLY A 15 1.83 -7.34 7.10
N GLU A 16 2.25 -6.19 6.57
CA GLU A 16 1.35 -5.14 6.07
C GLU A 16 0.62 -5.62 4.82
N ALA A 17 1.36 -6.18 3.85
CA ALA A 17 0.76 -6.70 2.62
C ALA A 17 -0.18 -7.89 2.87
N LYS A 18 0.14 -8.75 3.84
CA LYS A 18 -0.75 -9.87 4.24
C LYS A 18 -2.03 -9.37 4.89
N ARG A 19 -1.96 -8.32 5.71
CA ARG A 19 -3.14 -7.68 6.31
C ARG A 19 -4.03 -7.08 5.22
N ILE A 20 -3.47 -6.28 4.32
CA ILE A 20 -4.21 -5.65 3.22
C ILE A 20 -4.99 -6.69 2.40
N ARG A 21 -4.32 -7.78 2.00
CA ARG A 21 -4.97 -8.87 1.25
C ARG A 21 -6.06 -9.58 2.04
N ARG A 22 -5.91 -9.73 3.37
CA ARG A 22 -6.96 -10.30 4.25
C ARG A 22 -8.16 -9.39 4.41
N CYS A 23 -7.98 -8.08 4.31
CA CYS A 23 -9.02 -7.08 4.38
C CYS A 23 -9.63 -6.76 3.00
N ASN A 24 -9.52 -7.66 2.02
CA ASN A 24 -10.06 -7.46 0.67
C ASN A 24 -9.45 -6.24 -0.07
N GLY A 25 -8.26 -5.79 0.32
CA GLY A 25 -7.45 -4.83 -0.42
C GLY A 25 -6.47 -5.52 -1.34
N CYS A 26 -5.91 -4.76 -2.28
CA CYS A 26 -4.91 -5.26 -3.21
C CYS A 26 -3.58 -4.54 -3.06
N VAL A 27 -2.48 -5.21 -3.45
CA VAL A 27 -1.13 -4.64 -3.40
C VAL A 27 -0.45 -4.80 -4.74
N TYR A 28 -0.28 -3.69 -5.46
CA TYR A 28 0.33 -3.65 -6.79
C TYR A 28 1.20 -2.40 -6.97
N ALA A 29 2.21 -2.50 -7.83
CA ALA A 29 2.95 -1.35 -8.35
C ALA A 29 2.37 -0.87 -9.69
N LEU A 30 2.68 0.37 -10.04
CA LEU A 30 2.44 0.90 -11.38
C LEU A 30 3.53 0.38 -12.34
N GLU A 31 3.21 0.33 -13.63
CA GLU A 31 4.17 -0.10 -14.66
C GLU A 31 5.33 0.90 -14.77
N GLU A 32 5.04 2.20 -14.64
CA GLU A 32 6.02 3.27 -14.67
C GLU A 32 6.88 3.33 -13.39
N GLU A 33 6.37 2.77 -12.28
CA GLU A 33 7.01 2.81 -10.96
C GLU A 33 7.00 1.43 -10.27
N PRO A 34 7.70 0.43 -10.81
CA PRO A 34 7.63 -0.96 -10.35
C PRO A 34 8.15 -1.16 -8.92
N ASN A 35 8.98 -0.22 -8.45
CA ASN A 35 9.57 -0.23 -7.11
C ASN A 35 8.61 0.29 -6.03
N ILE A 36 7.47 0.88 -6.41
CA ILE A 36 6.52 1.52 -5.49
C ILE A 36 5.25 0.70 -5.43
N GLN A 37 5.14 -0.13 -4.40
CA GLN A 37 3.91 -0.87 -4.10
C GLN A 37 2.84 0.06 -3.49
N ARG A 38 1.59 -0.16 -3.85
CA ARG A 38 0.44 0.63 -3.38
C ARG A 38 -0.68 -0.26 -2.88
N VAL A 39 -1.49 0.23 -1.94
CA VAL A 39 -2.81 -0.33 -1.65
C VAL A 39 -3.75 0.07 -2.78
N TRP A 40 -4.57 -0.86 -3.26
CA TRP A 40 -5.63 -0.59 -4.22
C TRP A 40 -6.96 -1.06 -3.66
N LEU A 41 -8.03 -0.34 -4.01
CA LEU A 41 -9.39 -0.81 -3.82
C LEU A 41 -9.67 -1.97 -4.79
N PRO A 42 -10.45 -2.97 -4.37
CA PRO A 42 -10.87 -4.03 -5.27
C PRO A 42 -11.71 -3.43 -6.40
N ASN A 43 -11.30 -3.68 -7.64
CA ASN A 43 -11.95 -3.22 -8.89
C ASN A 43 -11.76 -1.74 -9.25
N GLU A 44 -10.90 -1.00 -8.54
CA GLU A 44 -10.56 0.37 -8.91
C GLU A 44 -9.43 0.39 -9.96
N LYS A 45 -9.53 1.31 -10.93
CA LYS A 45 -8.51 1.48 -11.99
C LYS A 45 -7.53 2.60 -11.69
N ALA A 46 -7.81 3.40 -10.66
CA ALA A 46 -6.94 4.46 -10.20
C ALA A 46 -5.95 3.97 -9.14
N PRO A 47 -4.69 4.46 -9.15
CA PRO A 47 -3.71 4.10 -8.14
C PRO A 47 -4.14 4.55 -6.75
N GLY A 48 -3.99 3.67 -5.76
CA GLY A 48 -4.19 4.03 -4.37
C GLY A 48 -2.89 4.40 -3.65
N LEU A 49 -2.87 4.26 -2.33
CA LEU A 49 -1.81 4.79 -1.49
C LEU A 49 -0.53 3.96 -1.52
N ALA A 50 0.62 4.62 -1.66
CA ALA A 50 1.95 4.00 -1.53
C ALA A 50 2.36 3.71 -0.07
N MET A 51 1.42 3.83 0.88
CA MET A 51 1.64 3.65 2.31
C MET A 51 0.53 2.77 2.88
N SER A 52 0.88 1.84 3.78
CA SER A 52 -0.09 0.99 4.48
C SER A 52 -0.64 1.64 5.75
N ARG A 53 -0.10 2.80 6.14
CA ARG A 53 -0.52 3.59 7.28
C ARG A 53 -0.64 5.07 6.92
N ALA A 54 -1.82 5.65 7.08
CA ALA A 54 -2.08 7.05 6.79
C ALA A 54 -3.36 7.52 7.48
N PHE A 55 -3.36 8.76 7.96
CA PHE A 55 -4.57 9.43 8.42
C PHE A 55 -5.31 10.07 7.23
N GLY A 56 -6.65 10.09 7.30
CA GLY A 56 -7.48 10.86 6.36
C GLY A 56 -7.94 10.12 5.10
N ASP A 57 -7.51 8.88 4.88
CA ASP A 57 -8.04 8.04 3.81
C ASP A 57 -9.09 7.05 4.37
N PHE A 58 -10.35 7.42 4.18
CA PHE A 58 -11.50 6.67 4.69
C PHE A 58 -11.91 5.52 3.77
N LEU A 59 -11.54 5.56 2.49
CA LEU A 59 -11.92 4.54 1.53
C LEU A 59 -11.06 3.29 1.69
N LEU A 60 -9.75 3.45 1.92
CA LEU A 60 -8.83 2.32 2.09
C LEU A 60 -8.78 1.75 3.51
N LYS A 61 -9.41 2.43 4.49
CA LYS A 61 -9.45 2.00 5.90
C LYS A 61 -9.98 0.58 6.07
N ASP A 62 -11.05 0.24 5.36
CA ASP A 62 -11.66 -1.10 5.43
C ASP A 62 -10.88 -2.15 4.63
N HIS A 63 -9.89 -1.70 3.85
CA HIS A 63 -9.03 -2.53 3.00
C HIS A 63 -7.63 -2.75 3.58
N GLY A 64 -7.49 -2.59 4.91
CA GLY A 64 -6.27 -2.90 5.66
C GLY A 64 -5.29 -1.74 5.80
N LEU A 65 -5.69 -0.51 5.44
CA LEU A 65 -4.99 0.70 5.83
C LEU A 65 -5.19 0.94 7.34
N ILE A 66 -4.09 1.21 8.05
CA ILE A 66 -4.13 1.58 9.47
C ILE A 66 -4.02 3.11 9.57
N ALA A 67 -4.88 3.73 10.37
CA ALA A 67 -4.72 5.14 10.76
C ALA A 67 -3.59 5.26 11.79
#